data_AF-A0A061NCJ1-F1
#
_entry.id   AF-A0A061NCJ1-F1
#
_cell.length_a   1.000
_cell.length_b   1.000
_cell.length_c   1.000
_cell.angle_alpha   90.00
_cell.angle_beta   90.00
_cell.angle_gamma   90.00
#
_symmetry.space_group_name_H-M   'P 1'
#
loop_
_entity.id
_entity.type
_entity.pdbx_description
1 polymer ?
#
loop_
_entity_poly.entity_id
_entity_poly.type
_entity_poly.pdbx_seq_one_letter_code
_entity_poly.pdbx_strand_id
1 'polypeptide(L)'
;MSDHVRQERFQLLLEQIGIPEEIKEKELREGSIERLEVNRQKRHWQFYIQLPSPVTPLVFEMLEEKLVLAFREIASVGFTMSFKTGALNLDNVESFWPAIVRKTKDLPDHIQLKLERLKPHVSSKGLGIRSLSDAEATSLERQAKPVIETALLECGFERINVYTYVGADEEETQRFQEKKKRRRTV
;
A
#
# COMPACT_ATOMS: atom_id res chain seq x y z
N MET A 1 8.93 25.25 -11.89
CA MET A 1 7.56 25.55 -11.38
C MET A 1 7.72 26.00 -9.95
N SER A 2 7.17 27.13 -9.53
CA SER A 2 7.27 27.57 -8.12
C SER A 2 6.46 26.64 -7.21
N ASP A 3 6.82 26.58 -5.93
CA ASP A 3 6.16 25.72 -4.94
C ASP A 3 4.67 26.05 -4.78
N HIS A 4 4.33 27.34 -4.83
CA HIS A 4 2.95 27.83 -4.81
C HIS A 4 2.08 27.20 -5.92
N VAL A 5 2.59 27.16 -7.16
CA VAL A 5 1.85 26.58 -8.29
C VAL A 5 1.65 25.08 -8.11
N ARG A 6 2.58 24.37 -7.45
CA ARG A 6 2.43 22.93 -7.16
C ARG A 6 1.35 22.67 -6.11
N GLN A 7 1.22 23.54 -5.12
CA GLN A 7 0.16 23.49 -4.10
C GLN A 7 -1.20 23.86 -4.69
N GLU A 8 -1.30 24.94 -5.47
CA GLU A 8 -2.55 25.32 -6.15
C GLU A 8 -3.08 24.19 -7.02
N ARG A 9 -2.21 23.52 -7.78
CA ARG A 9 -2.60 22.36 -8.60
C ARG A 9 -3.10 21.18 -7.77
N PHE A 10 -2.52 20.97 -6.59
CA PHE A 10 -3.00 19.94 -5.68
C PHE A 10 -4.38 20.28 -5.14
N GLN A 11 -4.60 21.53 -4.67
CA GLN A 11 -5.91 21.95 -4.18
C GLN A 11 -7.00 21.86 -5.26
N LEU A 12 -6.69 22.28 -6.49
CA LEU A 12 -7.60 22.12 -7.63
C LEU A 12 -7.90 20.64 -7.92
N LEU A 13 -6.91 19.75 -7.81
CA LEU A 13 -7.14 18.31 -7.95
C LEU A 13 -8.10 17.79 -6.87
N LEU A 14 -7.88 18.16 -5.61
CA LEU A 14 -8.74 17.74 -4.49
C LEU A 14 -10.19 18.21 -4.67
N GLU A 15 -10.39 19.42 -5.18
CA GLU A 15 -11.71 19.95 -5.55
C GLU A 15 -12.33 19.14 -6.70
N GLN A 16 -11.58 18.88 -7.77
CA GLN A 16 -12.05 18.15 -8.94
C GLN A 16 -12.50 16.72 -8.62
N ILE A 17 -11.77 16.04 -7.74
CA ILE A 17 -12.12 14.67 -7.32
C ILE A 17 -13.13 14.66 -6.15
N GLY A 18 -13.52 15.83 -5.63
CA GLY A 18 -14.53 15.97 -4.58
C GLY A 18 -14.09 15.38 -3.24
N ILE A 19 -12.90 15.77 -2.76
CA ILE A 19 -12.45 15.52 -1.38
C ILE A 19 -13.19 16.48 -0.43
N PRO A 20 -13.74 15.99 0.71
CA PRO A 20 -14.42 16.83 1.70
C PRO A 20 -13.51 17.94 2.26
N GLU A 21 -14.07 19.11 2.51
CA GLU A 21 -13.33 20.28 3.01
C GLU A 21 -12.63 19.99 4.34
N GLU A 22 -13.27 19.23 5.23
CA GLU A 22 -12.73 18.87 6.53
C GLU A 22 -11.44 18.03 6.40
N ILE A 23 -11.38 17.15 5.39
CA ILE A 23 -10.20 16.33 5.12
C ILE A 23 -9.11 17.17 4.44
N LYS A 24 -9.50 18.05 3.52
CA LYS A 24 -8.57 19.00 2.88
C LYS A 24 -7.84 19.82 3.94
N GLU A 25 -8.57 20.48 4.83
CA GLU A 25 -7.98 21.34 5.86
C GLU A 25 -7.14 20.58 6.89
N LYS A 26 -7.56 19.36 7.25
CA LYS A 26 -6.92 18.60 8.34
C LYS A 26 -5.63 17.88 7.93
N GLU A 27 -5.62 17.23 6.76
CA GLU A 27 -4.53 16.30 6.39
C GLU A 27 -3.90 16.61 5.03
N LEU A 28 -4.54 17.41 4.15
CA LEU A 28 -4.09 17.60 2.77
C LEU A 28 -3.78 19.07 2.39
N ARG A 29 -3.99 20.02 3.29
CA ARG A 29 -3.96 21.48 3.03
C ARG A 29 -2.64 21.94 2.41
N GLU A 30 -1.53 21.46 2.95
CA GLU A 30 -0.19 21.89 2.54
C GLU A 30 0.44 20.96 1.49
N GLY A 31 -0.35 20.04 0.94
CA GLY A 31 0.12 19.10 -0.07
C GLY A 31 0.42 19.77 -1.42
N SER A 32 1.31 19.15 -2.19
CA SER A 32 1.71 19.59 -3.53
C SER A 32 1.79 18.43 -4.50
N ILE A 33 1.51 18.71 -5.79
CA ILE A 33 1.86 17.79 -6.88
C ILE A 33 3.27 18.14 -7.33
N GLU A 34 4.25 17.33 -6.93
CA GLU A 34 5.64 17.51 -7.33
C GLU A 34 5.83 17.29 -8.82
N ARG A 35 5.13 16.28 -9.37
CA ARG A 35 5.09 16.01 -10.80
C ARG A 35 3.92 15.09 -11.15
N LEU A 36 3.55 15.11 -12.43
CA LEU A 36 2.57 14.22 -13.04
C LEU A 36 3.26 13.53 -14.21
N GLU A 37 3.33 12.20 -14.19
CA GLU A 37 3.79 11.42 -15.32
C GLU A 37 2.59 10.92 -16.13
N VAL A 38 2.64 11.10 -17.45
CA VAL A 38 1.62 10.62 -18.37
C VAL A 38 2.22 9.56 -19.28
N ASN A 39 1.91 8.30 -19.00
CA ASN A 39 2.26 7.19 -19.87
C ASN A 39 1.16 7.01 -20.92
N ARG A 40 1.37 7.59 -22.10
CA ARG A 40 0.42 7.51 -23.22
C ARG A 40 0.21 6.09 -23.75
N GLN A 41 1.27 5.27 -23.75
CA GLN A 41 1.19 3.88 -24.25
C GLN A 41 0.31 3.02 -23.34
N LYS A 42 0.48 3.14 -22.03
CA LYS A 42 -0.33 2.42 -21.03
C LYS A 42 -1.65 3.11 -20.70
N ARG A 43 -1.92 4.28 -21.28
CA ARG A 43 -3.07 5.15 -20.95
C ARG A 43 -3.18 5.35 -19.43
N HIS A 44 -2.05 5.65 -18.79
CA HIS A 44 -1.88 5.70 -17.34
C HIS A 44 -1.27 7.03 -16.88
N TRP A 45 -1.81 7.61 -15.81
CA TRP A 45 -1.27 8.81 -15.17
C TRP A 45 -0.78 8.49 -13.75
N GLN A 46 0.45 8.88 -13.44
CA GLN A 46 1.03 8.71 -12.10
C GLN A 46 1.28 10.07 -11.46
N PHE A 47 0.59 10.34 -10.36
CA PHE A 47 0.78 11.55 -9.56
C PHE A 47 1.88 11.33 -8.52
N TYR A 48 2.74 12.32 -8.32
CA TYR A 48 3.70 12.32 -7.23
C TYR A 48 3.33 13.45 -6.28
N ILE A 49 2.82 13.07 -5.11
CA ILE A 49 2.25 13.95 -4.12
C ILE A 49 3.23 14.07 -2.96
N GLN A 50 3.48 15.29 -2.51
CA GLN A 50 4.26 15.55 -1.31
C GLN A 50 3.39 16.25 -0.27
N LEU A 51 3.47 15.79 0.98
CA LEU A 51 2.78 16.36 2.13
C LEU A 51 3.79 16.66 3.25
N PRO A 52 3.45 17.52 4.23
CA PRO A 52 4.33 17.78 5.37
C PRO A 52 4.52 16.54 6.25
N SER A 53 3.45 15.79 6.50
CA SER A 53 3.40 14.66 7.44
C SER A 53 2.52 13.51 6.93
N PRO A 54 2.67 12.29 7.46
CA PRO A 54 1.83 11.15 7.12
C PRO A 54 0.34 11.41 7.31
N VAL A 55 -0.45 10.88 6.39
CA VAL A 55 -1.92 10.86 6.48
C VAL A 55 -2.39 9.59 7.16
N THR A 56 -3.64 9.59 7.61
CA THR A 56 -4.31 8.38 8.09
C THR A 56 -4.58 7.39 6.95
N PRO A 57 -4.66 6.07 7.24
CA PRO A 57 -5.04 5.07 6.23
C PRO A 57 -6.34 5.44 5.50
N LEU A 58 -7.34 5.93 6.25
CA LEU A 58 -8.63 6.35 5.70
C LEU A 58 -8.49 7.44 4.63
N VAL A 59 -7.65 8.45 4.87
CA VAL A 59 -7.40 9.54 3.91
C VAL A 59 -6.66 9.02 2.69
N PHE A 60 -5.70 8.12 2.87
CA PHE A 60 -5.00 7.48 1.75
C PHE A 60 -5.96 6.71 0.84
N GLU A 61 -6.81 5.84 1.42
CA GLU A 61 -7.78 5.04 0.67
C GLU A 61 -8.81 5.92 -0.04
N MET A 62 -9.33 6.93 0.65
CA MET A 62 -10.27 7.89 0.06
C MET A 62 -9.66 8.62 -1.14
N LEU A 63 -8.42 9.08 -1.02
CA LEU A 63 -7.72 9.75 -2.11
C LEU A 63 -7.55 8.81 -3.31
N GLU A 64 -7.17 7.55 -3.07
CA GLU A 64 -7.05 6.53 -4.11
C GLU A 64 -8.36 6.29 -4.85
N GLU A 65 -9.44 6.04 -4.12
CA GLU A 65 -10.76 5.78 -4.68
C GLU A 65 -11.29 6.97 -5.50
N LYS A 66 -11.14 8.18 -4.96
CA LYS A 66 -11.61 9.42 -5.59
C LYS A 66 -10.83 9.74 -6.86
N LEU A 67 -9.50 9.54 -6.84
CA LEU A 67 -8.67 9.67 -8.04
C LEU A 67 -9.11 8.67 -9.12
N VAL A 68 -9.21 7.39 -8.77
CA VAL A 68 -9.61 6.34 -9.72
C VAL A 68 -10.97 6.64 -10.32
N LEU A 69 -11.94 7.03 -9.49
CA LEU A 69 -13.29 7.35 -9.94
C LEU A 69 -13.31 8.56 -10.89
N ALA A 70 -12.58 9.63 -10.57
CA ALA A 70 -12.59 10.87 -11.34
C ALA A 70 -11.99 10.72 -12.75
N PHE A 71 -10.99 9.86 -12.91
CA PHE A 71 -10.24 9.73 -14.16
C PHE A 71 -10.54 8.45 -14.96
N ARG A 72 -11.39 7.55 -14.45
CA ARG A 72 -11.65 6.21 -15.02
C ARG A 72 -11.98 6.20 -16.52
N GLU A 73 -12.68 7.21 -17.02
CA GLU A 73 -13.10 7.29 -18.43
C GLU A 73 -11.94 7.62 -19.37
N ILE A 74 -10.87 8.23 -18.85
CA ILE A 74 -9.77 8.80 -19.65
C ILE A 74 -8.52 7.95 -19.51
N ALA A 75 -8.13 7.59 -18.28
CA ALA A 75 -6.88 6.90 -17.99
C ALA A 75 -7.00 6.07 -16.70
N SER A 76 -6.18 5.04 -16.57
CA SER A 76 -5.89 4.51 -15.23
C SER A 76 -5.04 5.52 -14.49
N VAL A 77 -5.21 5.61 -13.18
CA VAL A 77 -4.45 6.55 -12.35
C VAL A 77 -3.83 5.84 -11.16
N GLY A 78 -2.67 6.33 -10.77
CA GLY A 78 -1.98 5.96 -9.54
C GLY A 78 -1.32 7.18 -8.93
N PHE A 79 -0.87 7.03 -7.69
CA PHE A 79 -0.08 8.05 -7.06
C PHE A 79 1.00 7.46 -6.16
N THR A 80 2.03 8.27 -5.93
CA THR A 80 3.07 8.06 -4.93
C THR A 80 2.95 9.18 -3.91
N MET A 81 2.93 8.85 -2.63
CA MET A 81 2.99 9.82 -1.54
C MET A 81 4.38 9.89 -0.94
N SER A 82 4.79 11.09 -0.59
CA SER A 82 6.03 11.36 0.14
C SER A 82 5.79 12.41 1.22
N PHE A 83 6.56 12.36 2.28
CA PHE A 83 6.39 13.24 3.44
C PHE A 83 7.68 14.02 3.69
N LYS A 84 7.57 15.33 3.95
CA LYS A 84 8.74 16.17 4.29
C LYS A 84 9.32 15.78 5.65
N THR A 85 8.46 15.44 6.60
CA THR A 85 8.85 15.05 7.96
C THR A 85 8.09 13.80 8.38
N GLY A 86 8.83 12.77 8.79
CA GLY A 86 8.27 11.51 9.25
C GLY A 86 7.70 10.69 8.10
N ALA A 87 8.44 9.70 7.62
CA ALA A 87 7.88 8.69 6.73
C ALA A 87 7.03 7.70 7.55
N LEU A 88 6.12 6.99 6.88
CA LEU A 88 5.47 5.84 7.50
C LEU A 88 6.53 4.79 7.83
N ASN A 89 6.40 4.12 8.97
CA ASN A 89 7.36 3.12 9.43
C ASN A 89 6.69 1.75 9.61
N LEU A 90 7.44 0.78 10.14
CA LEU A 90 6.95 -0.58 10.37
C LEU A 90 5.64 -0.66 11.17
N ASP A 91 5.41 0.25 12.13
CA ASP A 91 4.20 0.26 12.97
C ASP A 91 2.94 0.61 12.17
N ASN A 92 3.09 1.25 11.00
CA ASN A 92 1.99 1.62 10.15
C ASN A 92 1.61 0.54 9.13
N VAL A 93 2.45 -0.49 8.94
CA VAL A 93 2.29 -1.47 7.86
C VAL A 93 0.96 -2.21 7.93
N GLU A 94 0.54 -2.63 9.13
CA GLU A 94 -0.72 -3.37 9.29
C GLU A 94 -1.93 -2.55 8.83
N SER A 95 -2.01 -1.29 9.24
CA SER A 95 -3.14 -0.40 8.90
C SER A 95 -3.17 0.01 7.43
N PHE A 96 -2.03 0.01 6.76
CA PHE A 96 -1.91 0.33 5.33
C PHE A 96 -1.83 -0.91 4.44
N TRP A 97 -1.89 -2.11 5.00
CA TRP A 97 -1.71 -3.35 4.25
C TRP A 97 -2.64 -3.46 3.02
N PRO A 98 -3.93 -3.12 3.10
CA PRO A 98 -4.80 -3.15 1.92
C PRO A 98 -4.30 -2.24 0.79
N ALA A 99 -3.82 -1.04 1.11
CA ALA A 99 -3.27 -0.09 0.14
C ALA A 99 -1.96 -0.61 -0.48
N ILE A 100 -1.08 -1.20 0.34
CA ILE A 100 0.18 -1.81 -0.12
C ILE A 100 -0.13 -2.93 -1.12
N VAL A 101 -1.04 -3.85 -0.77
CA VAL A 101 -1.42 -4.99 -1.63
C VAL A 101 -2.10 -4.54 -2.93
N ARG A 102 -2.89 -3.45 -2.92
CA ARG A 102 -3.47 -2.89 -4.16
C ARG A 102 -2.43 -2.36 -5.14
N LYS A 103 -1.23 -2.03 -4.67
CA LYS A 103 -0.10 -1.59 -5.52
C LYS A 103 0.75 -2.74 -6.06
N THR A 104 0.52 -3.98 -5.63
CA THR A 104 1.28 -5.14 -6.11
C THR A 104 0.66 -5.86 -7.30
N LYS A 105 -0.23 -5.21 -8.07
CA LYS A 105 -1.04 -5.83 -9.14
C LYS A 105 -0.25 -6.47 -10.29
N ASP A 106 1.03 -6.16 -10.43
CA ASP A 106 1.90 -6.81 -11.43
C ASP A 106 2.37 -8.21 -11.00
N LEU A 107 2.03 -8.65 -9.78
CA LEU A 107 2.34 -10.00 -9.30
C LEU A 107 1.39 -11.05 -9.90
N PRO A 108 1.85 -12.30 -10.05
CA PRO A 108 0.99 -13.42 -10.40
C PRO A 108 -0.21 -13.57 -9.46
N ASP A 109 -1.39 -13.91 -9.99
CA ASP A 109 -2.65 -14.02 -9.25
C ASP A 109 -2.56 -14.84 -7.96
N HIS A 110 -1.79 -15.94 -7.98
CA HIS A 110 -1.62 -16.80 -6.80
C HIS A 110 -0.85 -16.10 -5.67
N ILE A 111 0.10 -15.21 -5.99
CA ILE A 111 0.83 -14.40 -5.02
C ILE A 111 -0.08 -13.27 -4.53
N GLN A 112 -0.80 -12.61 -5.44
CA GLN A 112 -1.74 -11.54 -5.10
C GLN A 112 -2.80 -12.03 -4.11
N LEU A 113 -3.47 -13.15 -4.40
CA LEU A 113 -4.47 -13.76 -3.52
C LEU A 113 -3.89 -14.15 -2.15
N LYS A 114 -2.62 -14.55 -2.12
CA LYS A 114 -1.92 -14.84 -0.86
C LYS A 114 -1.70 -13.58 -0.04
N LEU A 115 -1.25 -12.49 -0.64
CA LEU A 115 -1.01 -11.21 0.05
C LEU A 115 -2.32 -10.62 0.61
N GLU A 116 -3.42 -10.73 -0.14
CA GLU A 116 -4.75 -10.27 0.30
C GLU A 116 -5.26 -10.99 1.54
N ARG A 117 -4.88 -12.26 1.74
CA ARG A 117 -5.28 -13.09 2.88
C ARG A 117 -4.29 -13.07 4.04
N LEU A 118 -3.07 -12.60 3.78
CA LEU A 118 -1.99 -12.64 4.74
C LEU A 118 -2.06 -11.42 5.66
N LYS A 119 -1.92 -11.66 6.96
CA LYS A 119 -1.62 -10.60 7.92
C LYS A 119 -0.09 -10.34 7.91
N PRO A 120 0.37 -9.11 7.65
CA PRO A 120 1.80 -8.81 7.60
C PRO A 120 2.46 -9.08 8.95
N HIS A 121 3.59 -9.78 8.96
CA HIS A 121 4.37 -10.00 10.18
C HIS A 121 5.46 -8.95 10.28
N VAL A 122 5.40 -8.09 11.30
CA VAL A 122 6.40 -7.05 11.54
C VAL A 122 7.42 -7.55 12.59
N SER A 123 8.71 -7.39 12.29
CA SER A 123 9.79 -7.70 13.22
C SER A 123 10.93 -6.68 13.11
N SER A 124 11.95 -6.81 13.95
CA SER A 124 13.18 -6.00 13.87
C SER A 124 13.94 -6.16 12.55
N LYS A 125 13.69 -7.23 11.78
CA LYS A 125 14.28 -7.46 10.45
C LYS A 125 13.52 -6.76 9.32
N GLY A 126 12.33 -6.23 9.61
CA GLY A 126 11.44 -5.61 8.64
C GLY A 126 10.10 -6.35 8.51
N LEU A 127 9.55 -6.34 7.29
CA LEU A 127 8.29 -6.98 6.97
C LEU A 127 8.49 -8.43 6.51
N GLY A 128 7.99 -9.38 7.31
CA GLY A 128 8.01 -10.81 7.02
C GLY A 128 6.78 -11.27 6.25
N ILE A 129 7.01 -11.97 5.14
CA ILE A 129 5.99 -12.69 4.37
C ILE A 129 6.12 -14.19 4.64
N ARG A 130 5.06 -14.78 5.20
CA ARG A 130 5.02 -16.20 5.54
C ARG A 130 4.98 -17.08 4.28
N SER A 131 5.72 -18.18 4.30
CA SER A 131 5.73 -19.24 3.31
C SER A 131 5.51 -20.62 3.95
N LEU A 132 5.05 -21.58 3.14
CA LEU A 132 4.75 -22.96 3.52
C LEU A 132 5.91 -23.92 3.23
N SER A 133 6.89 -23.49 2.43
CA SER A 133 8.07 -24.28 2.07
C SER A 133 9.23 -23.39 1.62
N ASP A 134 10.46 -23.90 1.64
CA ASP A 134 11.64 -23.18 1.17
C ASP A 134 11.58 -22.80 -0.32
N ALA A 135 10.98 -23.67 -1.14
CA ALA A 135 10.77 -23.40 -2.56
C ALA A 135 9.83 -22.20 -2.76
N GLU A 136 8.75 -22.12 -1.97
CA GLU A 136 7.84 -20.98 -1.99
C GLU A 136 8.51 -19.72 -1.45
N ALA A 137 9.26 -19.82 -0.34
CA ALA A 137 10.02 -18.70 0.23
C ALA A 137 10.93 -18.07 -0.83
N THR A 138 11.71 -18.88 -1.53
CA THR A 138 12.62 -18.44 -2.60
C THR A 138 11.85 -17.77 -3.75
N SER A 139 10.69 -18.31 -4.11
CA SER A 139 9.83 -17.73 -5.15
C SER A 139 9.29 -16.35 -4.76
N LEU A 140 8.80 -16.22 -3.52
CA LEU A 140 8.28 -14.97 -2.97
C LEU A 140 9.37 -13.91 -2.79
N GLU A 141 10.55 -14.32 -2.32
CA GLU A 141 11.72 -13.44 -2.17
C GLU A 141 12.17 -12.87 -3.53
N ARG A 142 12.06 -13.65 -4.61
CA ARG A 142 12.43 -13.20 -5.95
C ARG A 142 11.36 -12.31 -6.60
N GLN A 143 10.08 -12.65 -6.42
CA GLN A 143 8.97 -12.03 -7.15
C GLN A 143 8.26 -10.96 -6.33
N ALA A 144 7.82 -11.28 -5.12
CA ALA A 144 6.97 -10.42 -4.31
C ALA A 144 7.76 -9.32 -3.61
N LYS A 145 8.93 -9.63 -3.05
CA LYS A 145 9.77 -8.67 -2.31
C LYS A 145 10.00 -7.35 -3.05
N PRO A 146 10.58 -7.31 -4.27
CA PRO A 146 10.87 -6.04 -4.92
C PRO A 146 9.60 -5.23 -5.22
N VAL A 147 8.48 -5.91 -5.49
CA VAL A 147 7.20 -5.27 -5.76
C VAL A 147 6.59 -4.69 -4.48
N ILE A 148 6.65 -5.42 -3.36
CA ILE A 148 6.15 -4.94 -2.05
C ILE A 148 7.01 -3.78 -1.54
N GLU A 149 8.34 -3.86 -1.67
CA GLU A 149 9.25 -2.76 -1.30
C GLU A 149 8.94 -1.49 -2.11
N THR A 150 8.65 -1.65 -3.40
CA THR A 150 8.20 -0.53 -4.24
C THR A 150 6.84 0.00 -3.79
N ALA A 151 5.87 -0.87 -3.52
CA ALA A 151 4.54 -0.48 -3.04
C ALA A 151 4.59 0.28 -1.72
N LEU A 152 5.45 -0.14 -0.78
CA LEU A 152 5.71 0.55 0.48
C LEU A 152 6.23 1.98 0.24
N LEU A 153 7.24 2.13 -0.62
CA LEU A 153 7.75 3.46 -0.98
C LEU A 153 6.68 4.32 -1.65
N GLU A 154 5.85 3.75 -2.51
CA GLU A 154 4.75 4.47 -3.15
C GLU A 154 3.67 4.92 -2.16
N CYS A 155 3.44 4.18 -1.07
CA CYS A 155 2.56 4.60 0.01
C CYS A 155 3.18 5.68 0.92
N GLY A 156 4.49 5.96 0.78
CA GLY A 156 5.22 6.94 1.58
C GLY A 156 5.89 6.35 2.83
N PHE A 157 6.14 5.04 2.84
CA PHE A 157 6.97 4.41 3.86
C PHE A 157 8.45 4.74 3.69
N GLU A 158 9.17 4.67 4.79
CA GLU A 158 10.62 4.56 4.75
C GLU A 158 11.05 3.25 4.07
N ARG A 159 12.36 3.11 3.82
CA ARG A 159 12.89 1.86 3.27
C ARG A 159 12.75 0.75 4.29
N ILE A 160 11.77 -0.12 4.07
CA ILE A 160 11.54 -1.32 4.85
C ILE A 160 12.04 -2.52 4.06
N ASN A 161 12.93 -3.32 4.68
CA ASN A 161 13.34 -4.60 4.12
C ASN A 161 12.18 -5.60 4.20
N VAL A 162 11.85 -6.21 3.07
CA VAL A 162 10.91 -7.33 3.03
C VAL A 162 11.69 -8.63 3.01
N TYR A 163 11.28 -9.60 3.84
CA TYR A 163 11.89 -10.92 3.88
C TYR A 163 10.84 -12.02 3.92
N THR A 164 11.23 -13.21 3.50
CA THR A 164 10.39 -14.41 3.59
C THR A 164 10.84 -15.32 4.72
N TYR A 165 9.89 -16.04 5.30
CA TYR A 165 10.18 -17.07 6.31
C TYR A 165 9.23 -18.25 6.18
N VAL A 166 9.72 -19.45 6.51
CA VAL A 166 8.87 -20.64 6.58
C VAL A 166 8.21 -20.68 7.95
N GLY A 167 6.88 -20.74 7.97
CA GLY A 167 6.10 -20.73 9.21
C GLY A 167 4.85 -21.59 9.10
N ALA A 168 4.59 -22.37 10.15
CA ALA A 168 3.33 -23.10 10.27
C ALA A 168 2.15 -22.12 10.32
N ASP A 169 1.03 -22.52 9.74
CA ASP A 169 -0.18 -21.70 9.72
C ASP A 169 -0.81 -21.71 11.13
N GLU A 170 -0.80 -20.57 11.83
CA GLU A 170 -1.38 -20.48 13.17
C GLU A 170 -2.89 -20.79 13.15
N GLU A 171 -3.60 -20.45 12.08
CA GLU A 171 -5.02 -20.80 11.91
C GLU A 171 -5.21 -22.29 11.65
N GLU A 172 -4.32 -22.91 10.86
CA GLU A 172 -4.36 -24.36 10.64
C GLU A 172 -3.98 -25.12 11.92
N THR A 173 -3.06 -24.57 12.72
CA THR A 173 -2.67 -25.10 14.03
C THR A 173 -3.85 -25.02 15.02
N GLN A 174 -4.58 -23.91 15.05
CA GLN A 174 -5.81 -23.77 15.86
C GLN A 174 -6.93 -24.70 15.37
N ARG A 175 -7.17 -24.81 14.06
CA ARG A 175 -8.14 -25.75 13.47
C ARG A 175 -7.76 -27.21 13.71
N PHE A 176 -6.46 -27.55 13.74
CA PHE A 176 -5.97 -28.88 14.11
C PHE A 176 -6.14 -29.17 15.62
N GLN A 177 -5.90 -28.19 16.48
CA GLN A 177 -6.10 -28.28 17.93
C GLN A 177 -7.58 -28.51 18.28
N GLU A 178 -8.50 -27.80 17.61
CA GLU A 178 -9.95 -27.98 17.78
C GLU A 178 -10.44 -29.35 17.31
N LYS A 179 -9.95 -29.84 16.15
CA LYS A 179 -10.28 -31.20 15.66
C LYS A 179 -9.75 -32.30 16.58
N LYS A 180 -8.60 -32.10 17.24
CA LYS A 180 -8.07 -33.04 18.26
C LYS A 180 -8.88 -33.05 19.55
N LYS A 181 -9.41 -31.90 19.99
CA LYS A 181 -10.30 -31.84 21.17
C LYS A 181 -11.63 -32.56 20.95
N ARG A 182 -12.26 -32.41 19.78
CA ARG A 182 -13.53 -33.11 19.46
C ARG A 182 -13.42 -34.63 19.34
N ARG A 183 -12.25 -35.17 18.98
CA ARG A 183 -12.01 -36.63 18.87
C ARG A 183 -11.67 -37.31 20.21
N ARG A 184 -11.42 -36.56 21.28
CA ARG A 184 -11.14 -37.09 22.63
C ARG A 184 -12.36 -37.08 23.56
N THR A 185 -13.52 -36.63 23.08
CA THR A 185 -14.77 -36.55 23.85
C THR A 185 -15.86 -37.46 23.27
N VAL A 186 -15.46 -38.54 22.58
CA VAL A 186 -16.36 -39.64 22.20
C VAL A 186 -15.76 -40.94 22.71
#